data_AF-A0A7C2WCY3-F1
#
_entry.id   AF-A0A7C2WCY3-F1
#
_cell.length_a   1.000
_cell.length_b   1.000
_cell.length_c   1.000
_cell.angle_alpha   90.00
_cell.angle_beta   90.00
_cell.angle_gamma   90.00
#
_symmetry.space_group_name_H-M   'P 1'
#
loop_
_entity.id
_entity.type
_entity.pdbx_description
1 polymer ?
#
loop_
_entity_poly.entity_id
_entity_poly.type
_entity_poly.pdbx_seq_one_letter_code
_entity_poly.pdbx_strand_id
1 'polypeptide(L)'
;MNRRDFLKTTGLTLTSLATGWATAQDTSPDAILGDADARINRHRKTRTVLRLTGPDGRTLPPDTPVLIEQTGHKFLFGCNIFKLNRCRTDADNAAYAERFAALLNFATLPFYWWNYERERGKPDDARSDEIIQWC
;
A
#
# COMPACT_ATOMS: atom_id res chain seq x y z
N MET A 1 -4.36 12.63 39.54
CA MET A 1 -5.71 12.11 39.23
C MET A 1 -5.56 11.05 38.16
N ASN A 2 -5.71 9.78 38.52
CA ASN A 2 -5.32 8.64 37.67
C ASN A 2 -6.51 8.16 36.83
N ARG A 3 -6.26 7.64 35.62
CA ARG A 3 -7.24 7.15 34.63
C ARG A 3 -8.28 6.16 35.20
N ARG A 4 -7.98 5.55 36.34
CA ARG A 4 -8.84 4.59 37.05
C ARG A 4 -9.96 5.23 37.87
N ASP A 5 -9.83 6.50 38.26
CA ASP A 5 -10.84 7.18 39.08
C ASP A 5 -11.97 7.75 38.22
N PHE A 6 -11.69 8.12 36.97
CA PHE A 6 -12.67 8.69 36.03
C PHE A 6 -13.75 7.70 35.58
N LEU A 7 -13.46 6.39 35.59
CA LEU A 7 -14.37 5.35 35.11
C LEU A 7 -15.45 4.94 36.13
N LYS A 8 -15.37 5.38 37.38
CA LYS A 8 -16.30 4.95 38.45
C LYS A 8 -17.46 5.91 38.70
N THR A 9 -17.51 7.09 38.07
CA THR A 9 -18.43 8.17 38.49
C THR A 9 -19.52 8.53 37.46
N THR A 10 -19.62 7.85 36.32
CA THR A 10 -20.61 8.24 35.29
C THR A 10 -21.51 7.07 34.92
N GLY A 11 -22.34 6.65 35.88
CA GLY A 11 -23.59 5.98 35.59
C GLY A 11 -24.61 7.02 35.15
N LEU A 12 -24.81 7.21 33.85
CA LEU A 12 -26.00 7.86 33.31
C LEU A 12 -26.49 7.05 32.10
N THR A 13 -27.66 6.45 32.27
CA THR A 13 -28.48 5.83 31.26
C THR A 13 -28.80 6.85 30.15
N LEU A 14 -28.35 6.57 28.93
CA LEU A 14 -28.85 7.24 27.73
C LEU A 14 -29.31 6.16 26.73
N THR A 15 -30.59 5.80 26.83
CA THR A 15 -31.30 5.02 25.82
C THR A 15 -31.37 5.86 24.55
N SER A 16 -30.40 5.66 23.67
CA SER A 16 -30.35 6.31 22.36
C SER A 16 -30.93 5.34 21.33
N LEU A 17 -32.16 5.62 20.88
CA LEU A 17 -32.76 5.01 19.70
C LEU A 17 -31.91 5.38 18.46
N ALA A 18 -30.96 4.52 18.11
CA ALA A 18 -30.23 4.62 16.84
C ALA A 18 -30.98 3.84 15.74
N THR A 19 -32.18 4.31 15.39
CA THR A 19 -32.79 3.99 14.09
C THR A 19 -32.21 4.93 13.05
N GLY A 20 -31.07 4.55 12.47
CA GLY A 20 -30.35 5.33 11.47
C GLY A 20 -29.52 4.44 10.55
N TRP A 21 -30.22 3.87 9.56
CA TRP A 21 -29.75 3.37 8.26
C TRP A 21 -28.43 2.57 8.23
N ALA A 22 -28.51 1.30 8.59
CA ALA A 22 -27.76 0.29 7.85
C ALA A 22 -28.78 -0.45 6.97
N THR A 23 -28.98 0.01 5.73
CA THR A 23 -29.48 -0.93 4.71
C THR A 23 -28.45 -2.05 4.71
N ALA A 24 -28.86 -3.27 5.04
CA ALA A 24 -27.98 -4.43 4.93
C ALA A 24 -27.52 -4.49 3.48
N GLN A 25 -26.32 -3.98 3.22
CA GLN A 25 -25.72 -4.02 1.91
C GLN A 25 -25.52 -5.50 1.62
N ASP A 26 -26.00 -5.98 0.47
CA ASP A 26 -25.74 -7.36 0.09
C ASP A 26 -24.22 -7.53 -0.02
N THR A 27 -23.66 -8.26 0.94
CA THR A 27 -22.22 -8.55 1.02
C THR A 27 -21.88 -9.88 0.36
N SER A 28 -22.80 -10.47 -0.41
CA SER A 28 -22.50 -11.66 -1.19
C SER A 28 -21.32 -11.38 -2.14
N PRO A 29 -20.46 -12.39 -2.42
CA PRO A 29 -19.36 -12.22 -3.36
C PRO A 29 -19.82 -11.68 -4.71
N ASP A 30 -20.98 -12.12 -5.20
CA ASP A 30 -21.53 -11.67 -6.48
C ASP A 30 -21.97 -10.20 -6.44
N ALA A 31 -22.61 -9.75 -5.36
CA ALA A 31 -22.94 -8.33 -5.19
C ALA A 31 -21.70 -7.43 -5.08
N ILE A 32 -20.62 -7.94 -4.50
CA ILE A 32 -19.36 -7.19 -4.34
C ILE A 32 -18.49 -7.25 -5.60
N LEU A 33 -18.44 -8.39 -6.29
CA LEU A 33 -17.44 -8.68 -7.34
C LEU A 33 -18.04 -8.76 -8.75
N GLY A 34 -19.36 -8.91 -8.90
CA GLY A 34 -20.01 -9.17 -10.19
C GLY A 34 -19.77 -8.10 -11.25
N ASP A 35 -19.51 -6.85 -10.84
CA ASP A 35 -19.17 -5.73 -11.74
C ASP A 35 -17.70 -5.27 -11.63
N ALA A 36 -16.85 -6.04 -10.93
CA ALA A 36 -15.49 -5.62 -10.59
C ALA A 36 -14.68 -5.26 -11.84
N ASP A 37 -14.79 -6.06 -12.91
CA ASP A 37 -14.10 -5.80 -14.17
C ASP A 37 -14.52 -4.48 -14.82
N ALA A 38 -15.82 -4.17 -14.80
CA ALA A 38 -16.35 -2.92 -15.32
C ALA A 38 -15.83 -1.71 -14.52
N ARG A 39 -15.78 -1.82 -13.18
CA ARG A 39 -15.22 -0.78 -12.31
C ARG A 39 -13.71 -0.64 -12.47
N ILE A 40 -12.97 -1.74 -12.61
CA ILE A 40 -11.53 -1.73 -12.88
C ILE A 40 -11.25 -1.01 -14.20
N ASN A 41 -11.97 -1.36 -15.28
CA ASN A 41 -11.81 -0.70 -16.58
C ASN A 41 -12.13 0.80 -16.50
N ARG A 42 -13.14 1.19 -15.72
CA ARG A 42 -13.58 2.59 -15.59
C ARG A 42 -12.66 3.44 -14.71
N HIS A 43 -12.18 2.90 -13.60
CA HIS A 43 -11.52 3.69 -12.54
C HIS A 43 -10.04 3.38 -12.36
N ARG A 44 -9.57 2.23 -12.86
CA ARG A 44 -8.20 1.73 -12.61
C ARG A 44 -7.42 1.43 -13.88
N LYS A 45 -7.98 1.73 -15.05
CA LYS A 45 -7.29 1.68 -16.33
C LYS A 45 -7.35 3.03 -17.01
N THR A 46 -6.38 3.27 -17.89
CA THR A 46 -6.36 4.41 -18.79
C THR A 46 -6.07 3.93 -20.20
N ARG A 47 -6.49 4.72 -21.19
CA ARG A 47 -6.14 4.46 -22.58
C ARG A 47 -4.73 4.97 -22.85
N THR A 48 -3.85 4.08 -23.28
CA THR A 48 -2.48 4.40 -23.70
C THR A 48 -2.32 4.12 -25.18
N VAL A 49 -1.66 5.04 -25.90
CA VAL A 49 -1.29 4.87 -27.31
C VAL A 49 0.23 4.72 -27.37
N LEU A 50 0.70 3.63 -27.97
CA LEU A 50 2.12 3.34 -28.16
C LEU A 50 2.53 3.60 -29.60
N ARG A 51 3.72 4.19 -29.79
CA ARG A 51 4.39 4.28 -31.09
C ARG A 51 5.58 3.33 -31.06
N LEU A 52 5.60 2.37 -31.98
CA LEU A 52 6.65 1.37 -32.08
C LEU A 52 7.60 1.74 -33.22
N THR A 53 8.90 1.80 -32.92
CA THR A 53 9.95 2.11 -33.88
C THR A 53 11.08 1.08 -33.80
N GLY A 54 11.72 0.80 -34.93
CA GLY A 54 12.92 -0.02 -34.99
C GLY A 54 14.17 0.70 -34.44
N PRO A 55 15.32 0.01 -34.38
CA PRO A 55 16.59 0.60 -33.92
C PRO A 55 17.07 1.78 -34.77
N ASP A 56 16.60 1.89 -36.01
CA ASP A 56 16.88 2.98 -36.95
C ASP A 56 15.91 4.18 -36.82
N GLY A 57 14.99 4.13 -35.84
CA GLY A 57 13.98 5.17 -35.62
C GLY A 57 12.82 5.15 -36.60
N ARG A 58 12.77 4.19 -37.54
CA ARG A 58 11.67 4.06 -38.51
C ARG A 58 10.53 3.24 -37.92
N THR A 59 9.33 3.42 -38.47
CA THR A 59 8.17 2.60 -38.12
C THR A 59 8.44 1.14 -38.46
N LEU A 60 7.98 0.22 -37.60
CA LEU A 60 8.07 -1.21 -37.90
C LEU A 60 7.27 -1.55 -39.18
N PRO A 61 7.72 -2.53 -39.99
CA PRO A 61 6.96 -3.01 -41.14
C PRO A 61 5.55 -3.49 -40.73
N PRO A 62 4.57 -3.44 -41.65
CA PRO A 62 3.27 -4.07 -41.45
C PRO A 62 3.41 -5.52 -41.02
N ASP A 63 2.47 -6.00 -40.19
CA ASP A 63 2.38 -7.39 -39.74
C ASP A 63 3.58 -7.91 -38.93
N THR A 64 4.43 -7.01 -38.42
CA THR A 64 5.51 -7.37 -37.49
C THR A 64 4.92 -7.89 -36.17
N PRO A 65 5.22 -9.13 -35.73
CA PRO A 65 4.75 -9.63 -34.45
C PRO A 65 5.44 -8.87 -33.31
N VAL A 66 4.65 -8.34 -32.38
CA VAL A 66 5.13 -7.62 -31.20
C VAL A 66 4.49 -8.18 -29.93
N LEU A 67 5.29 -8.32 -28.89
CA LEU A 67 4.82 -8.61 -27.53
C LEU A 67 4.86 -7.31 -26.73
N ILE A 68 3.72 -6.94 -26.14
CA ILE A 68 3.59 -5.75 -25.31
C ILE A 68 3.19 -6.20 -23.91
N GLU A 69 4.09 -5.99 -22.96
CA GLU A 69 3.86 -6.33 -21.56
C GLU A 69 3.97 -5.08 -20.68
N GLN A 70 3.04 -4.94 -19.75
CA GLN A 70 3.14 -3.91 -18.72
C GLN A 70 4.05 -4.44 -17.60
N THR A 71 5.28 -3.94 -17.53
CA THR A 71 6.28 -4.37 -16.52
C THR A 71 6.13 -3.66 -15.17
N GLY A 72 5.32 -2.61 -15.10
CA GLY A 72 5.10 -1.84 -13.88
C GLY A 72 3.97 -0.82 -14.05
N HIS A 73 3.69 -0.08 -12.98
CA HIS A 73 2.66 0.95 -12.99
C HIS A 73 3.14 2.17 -12.19
N LYS A 74 2.71 3.38 -12.61
CA LYS A 74 3.00 4.63 -11.88
C LYS A 74 2.14 4.82 -10.63
N PHE A 75 1.05 4.05 -10.51
CA PHE A 75 0.24 4.06 -9.30
C PHE A 75 1.12 3.55 -8.14
N LEU A 76 1.17 4.29 -7.04
CA LEU A 76 1.97 3.89 -5.88
C LEU A 76 1.18 2.85 -5.11
N PHE A 77 1.60 1.60 -5.24
CA PHE A 77 1.07 0.45 -4.54
C PHE A 77 2.12 -0.03 -3.53
N GLY A 78 1.84 0.24 -2.25
CA GLY A 78 2.83 0.14 -1.20
C GLY A 78 2.27 -0.25 0.16
N CYS A 79 3.19 -0.56 1.07
CA CYS A 79 2.89 -0.75 2.48
C CYS A 79 4.07 -0.30 3.36
N ASN A 80 3.97 -0.56 4.66
CA ASN A 80 5.07 -0.25 5.57
C ASN A 80 6.25 -1.22 5.38
N ILE A 81 7.48 -0.71 5.45
CA ILE A 81 8.71 -1.50 5.27
C ILE A 81 9.45 -1.77 6.59
N PHE A 82 8.71 -1.88 7.69
CA PHE A 82 9.30 -1.82 9.04
C PHE A 82 10.24 -2.98 9.36
N LYS A 83 10.09 -4.10 8.66
CA LYS A 83 10.83 -5.35 8.90
C LYS A 83 12.07 -5.55 8.02
N LEU A 84 12.37 -4.64 7.09
CA LEU A 84 13.59 -4.72 6.29
C LEU A 84 14.82 -4.83 7.21
N ASN A 85 15.60 -5.90 7.05
CA ASN A 85 16.77 -6.26 7.87
C ASN A 85 16.48 -6.41 9.39
N ARG A 86 15.22 -6.65 9.78
CA ARG A 86 14.77 -6.82 11.17
C ARG A 86 13.89 -8.07 11.34
N CYS A 87 13.97 -9.02 10.42
CA CYS A 87 13.40 -10.36 10.57
C CYS A 87 14.27 -11.22 11.51
N ARG A 88 13.82 -12.45 11.78
CA ARG A 88 14.45 -13.35 12.76
C ARG A 88 15.76 -13.96 12.26
N THR A 89 15.88 -14.16 10.95
CA THR A 89 17.02 -14.80 10.30
C THR A 89 17.39 -14.05 9.02
N ASP A 90 18.61 -14.27 8.52
CA ASP A 90 19.06 -13.68 7.25
C ASP A 90 18.22 -14.18 6.07
N ALA A 91 17.80 -15.45 6.10
CA ALA A 91 16.88 -16.00 5.10
C ALA A 91 15.53 -15.28 5.11
N ASP A 92 14.99 -14.95 6.29
CA ASP A 92 13.75 -14.18 6.40
C ASP A 92 13.93 -12.73 5.93
N ASN A 93 15.11 -12.12 6.16
CA ASN A 93 15.41 -10.78 5.66
C ASN A 93 15.46 -10.76 4.13
N ALA A 94 16.15 -11.73 3.52
CA ALA A 94 16.23 -11.87 2.07
C ALA A 94 14.84 -12.09 1.46
N ALA A 95 14.06 -13.02 2.03
CA ALA A 95 12.70 -13.31 1.56
C ALA A 95 11.76 -12.11 1.73
N TYR A 96 11.90 -11.33 2.80
CA TYR A 96 11.11 -10.11 3.01
C TYR A 96 11.42 -9.06 1.93
N ALA A 97 12.70 -8.77 1.69
CA ALA A 97 13.12 -7.79 0.69
C ALA A 97 12.68 -8.20 -0.73
N GLU A 98 12.90 -9.47 -1.09
CA GLU A 98 12.51 -10.03 -2.39
C GLU A 98 10.99 -9.89 -2.61
N ARG A 99 10.18 -10.36 -1.66
CA ARG A 99 8.71 -10.33 -1.79
C ARG A 99 8.16 -8.92 -1.77
N PHE A 100 8.78 -8.01 -1.00
CA PHE A 100 8.39 -6.61 -0.99
C PHE A 100 8.59 -6.00 -2.38
N ALA A 101 9.80 -6.11 -2.95
CA ALA A 101 10.11 -5.56 -4.26
C ALA A 101 9.34 -6.23 -5.42
N ALA A 102 9.00 -7.52 -5.29
CA ALA A 102 8.23 -8.23 -6.30
C ALA A 102 6.77 -7.77 -6.40
N LEU A 103 6.20 -7.20 -5.33
CA LEU A 103 4.78 -6.84 -5.27
C LEU A 103 4.54 -5.32 -5.18
N LEU A 104 5.40 -4.60 -4.48
CA LEU A 104 5.18 -3.22 -4.07
C LEU A 104 6.22 -2.29 -4.72
N ASN A 105 5.79 -1.09 -5.10
CA ASN A 105 6.65 -0.04 -5.67
C ASN A 105 6.70 1.23 -4.80
N PHE A 106 6.18 1.15 -3.57
CA PHE A 106 6.13 2.27 -2.64
C PHE A 106 6.23 1.76 -1.20
N ALA A 107 6.96 2.50 -0.36
CA ALA A 107 7.24 2.09 1.01
C ALA A 107 6.97 3.23 2.00
N THR A 108 6.27 2.92 3.09
CA THR A 108 6.19 3.82 4.25
C THR A 108 7.27 3.46 5.26
N LEU A 109 8.14 4.43 5.56
CA LEU A 109 9.19 4.29 6.56
C LEU A 109 8.63 4.23 7.99
N PRO A 110 9.31 3.57 8.94
CA PRO A 110 8.93 3.49 10.36
C PRO A 110 9.15 4.80 11.11
N PHE A 111 8.50 5.87 10.65
CA PHE A 111 8.62 7.20 11.23
C PHE A 111 7.54 7.42 12.30
N TYR A 112 7.89 7.10 13.55
CA TYR A 112 7.11 7.49 14.71
C TYR A 112 8.00 8.23 15.68
N TRP A 113 7.63 9.45 16.08
CA TRP A 113 8.47 10.35 16.89
C TRP A 113 9.08 9.66 18.12
N TRP A 114 8.26 8.93 18.89
CA TRP A 114 8.71 8.24 20.12
C TRP A 114 9.77 7.15 19.88
N ASN A 115 9.85 6.59 18.67
CA ASN A 115 10.88 5.62 18.31
C ASN A 115 12.02 6.24 17.50
N TYR A 116 11.73 7.25 16.68
CA TYR A 116 12.70 7.99 15.87
C TYR A 116 13.60 8.88 16.73
N GLU A 117 13.05 9.61 17.69
CA GLU A 117 13.79 10.49 18.60
C GLU A 117 13.48 10.10 20.06
N ARG A 118 14.11 9.01 20.51
CA ARG A 118 13.93 8.48 21.88
C ARG A 118 14.49 9.42 22.95
N GLU A 119 15.54 10.15 22.60
CA GLU A 119 16.17 11.17 23.43
C GLU A 119 16.14 12.49 22.66
N ARG A 120 15.77 13.58 23.35
CA ARG A 120 15.66 14.91 22.73
C ARG A 120 16.96 15.29 22.01
N GLY A 121 16.85 15.66 20.74
CA GLY A 121 17.96 16.05 19.87
C GLY A 121 18.77 14.89 19.32
N LYS A 122 18.31 13.63 19.47
CA LYS A 122 19.00 12.43 18.98
C LYS A 122 18.09 11.57 18.08
N PRO A 123 17.87 11.97 16.82
CA PRO A 123 17.13 11.16 15.86
C PRO A 123 17.92 9.89 15.43
N ASP A 124 17.19 8.82 15.14
CA ASP A 124 17.71 7.58 14.54
C ASP A 124 17.70 7.68 13.00
N ASP A 125 18.48 8.61 12.47
CA ASP A 125 18.61 8.82 11.02
C ASP A 125 19.21 7.60 10.33
N ALA A 126 20.16 6.92 10.99
CA ALA A 126 20.82 5.73 10.47
C ALA A 126 19.81 4.64 10.06
N ARG A 127 18.74 4.44 10.84
CA ARG A 127 17.68 3.48 10.46
C ARG A 127 16.88 3.95 9.24
N SER A 128 16.63 5.24 9.11
CA SER A 128 15.91 5.78 7.95
C SER A 128 16.75 5.65 6.69
N ASP A 129 18.02 6.04 6.78
CA ASP A 129 18.98 5.96 5.67
C ASP A 129 19.17 4.53 5.17
N GLU A 130 19.25 3.54 6.07
CA GLU A 130 19.32 2.12 5.68
C GLU A 130 18.15 1.71 4.78
N ILE A 131 16.93 2.15 5.10
CA ILE A 131 15.74 1.83 4.31
C ILE A 131 15.74 2.63 3.00
N ILE A 132 16.09 3.91 3.06
CA ILE A 132 16.13 4.80 1.89
C ILE A 132 17.11 4.30 0.84
N GLN A 133 18.29 3.81 1.24
CA GLN A 133 19.30 3.30 0.32
C GLN A 133 18.88 2.00 -0.39
N TRP A 134 17.95 1.25 0.20
CA TRP A 134 17.42 0.05 -0.43
C TRP A 134 16.30 0.35 -1.44
N CYS A 135 15.49 1.39 -1.18
CA CYS A 135 14.39 1.82 -2.04
C CYS A 135 14.86 2.52 -3.32
#